data_AF-A0ABD5S2U9-F1
#
_entry.id   AF-A0ABD5S2U9-F1
#
_cell.length_a   1.000
_cell.length_b   1.000
_cell.length_c   1.000
_cell.angle_alpha   90.00
_cell.angle_beta   90.00
_cell.angle_gamma   90.00
#
_symmetry.space_group_name_H-M   'P 1'
#
loop_
_entity.id
_entity.type
_entity.pdbx_description
1 polymer ?
#
loop_
_entity_poly.entity_id
_entity_poly.type
_entity_poly.pdbx_seq_one_letter_code
_entity_poly.pdbx_strand_id
1 'polypeptide(L)' 'MGYEVVLFDSDGVLVDLPDRETFVAATRRTFSGFDIRRPTGDDVRALVGGNVDALASLCRRNDVDLRSFCRRA' A
#
# COMPACT_ATOMS: atom_id res chain seq x y z
N MET A 1 -3.86 -38.71 7.32
CA MET A 1 -2.81 -37.69 7.17
C MET A 1 -3.50 -36.42 6.72
N GLY A 2 -3.49 -35.38 7.55
CA GLY A 2 -4.23 -34.14 7.31
C GLY A 2 -3.47 -32.97 7.92
N TYR A 3 -3.76 -31.77 7.44
CA TYR A 3 -3.21 -30.56 8.03
C TYR A 3 -3.75 -30.39 9.45
N GLU A 4 -2.87 -30.16 10.41
CA GLU A 4 -3.24 -29.90 11.80
C GLU A 4 -3.70 -28.45 11.99
N VAL A 5 -3.18 -27.53 11.16
CA VAL A 5 -3.54 -26.10 11.14
C VAL A 5 -3.53 -25.59 9.70
N VAL A 6 -4.48 -24.72 9.40
CA VAL A 6 -4.51 -23.90 8.17
C VAL A 6 -4.63 -22.43 8.58
N LEU A 7 -3.79 -21.59 8.00
CA LEU A 7 -3.85 -20.14 8.16
C LEU A 7 -4.38 -19.51 6.87
N PHE A 8 -5.42 -18.69 7.00
CA PHE A 8 -6.00 -17.94 5.90
C PHE A 8 -5.59 -16.47 6.02
N ASP A 9 -5.34 -15.85 4.88
CA ASP A 9 -5.27 -14.40 4.80
C ASP A 9 -6.67 -13.81 5.09
N SER A 10 -6.73 -12.57 5.55
CA SER A 10 -8.00 -11.87 5.73
C SER A 10 -8.53 -11.40 4.38
N ASP A 11 -7.74 -10.58 3.69
CA ASP A 11 -8.21 -9.76 2.59
C ASP A 11 -8.31 -10.56 1.28
N GLY A 12 -9.48 -10.56 0.66
CA GLY A 12 -9.77 -11.34 -0.55
C GLY A 12 -9.89 -12.85 -0.30
N VAL A 13 -9.79 -13.31 0.95
CA VAL A 13 -9.90 -14.73 1.33
C VAL A 13 -11.00 -14.95 2.35
N LEU A 14 -10.94 -14.28 3.51
CA LEU A 14 -11.99 -14.30 4.53
C LEU A 14 -12.97 -13.14 4.38
N VAL A 15 -12.50 -12.00 3.86
CA VAL A 15 -13.31 -10.80 3.59
C VAL A 15 -13.12 -10.32 2.17
N ASP A 16 -14.12 -9.63 1.63
CA ASP A 16 -13.99 -9.00 0.31
C ASP A 16 -12.94 -7.89 0.33
N LEU A 17 -12.23 -7.75 -0.79
CA LEU A 17 -11.34 -6.61 -0.98
C LEU A 17 -12.15 -5.31 -1.01
N PRO A 18 -11.62 -4.22 -0.42
CA PRO A 18 -12.17 -2.89 -0.64
C PRO A 18 -12.29 -2.60 -2.13
N ASP A 19 -13.31 -1.83 -2.51
CA ASP A 19 -13.42 -1.39 -3.90
C ASP A 19 -12.22 -0.51 -4.30
N ARG A 20 -12.01 -0.40 -5.61
CA ARG A 20 -10.89 0.34 -6.18
C ARG A 20 -10.89 1.82 -5.76
N GLU A 21 -12.07 2.43 -5.59
CA GLU A 21 -12.19 3.84 -5.22
C GLU A 21 -11.71 4.06 -3.78
N THR A 22 -12.08 3.17 -2.87
CA THR A 22 -11.68 3.14 -1.47
C THR A 22 -10.16 3.00 -1.35
N PHE A 23 -9.55 2.08 -2.11
CA PHE A 23 -8.08 1.94 -2.16
C PHE A 23 -7.39 3.21 -2.64
N VAL A 24 -7.89 3.83 -3.72
CA VAL A 24 -7.31 5.06 -4.26
C VAL A 24 -7.47 6.21 -3.27
N ALA A 25 -8.62 6.33 -2.60
CA ALA A 25 -8.86 7.36 -1.59
C ALA A 25 -7.94 7.18 -0.38
N ALA A 26 -7.77 5.95 0.12
CA ALA A 26 -6.83 5.63 1.20
C ALA A 26 -5.40 5.98 0.81
N THR A 27 -4.96 5.54 -0.38
CA THR A 27 -3.61 5.83 -0.90
C THR A 27 -3.34 7.33 -0.99
N ARG A 28 -4.31 8.12 -1.48
CA ARG A 28 -4.18 9.59 -1.53
C ARG A 28 -4.06 10.22 -0.15
N ARG A 29 -4.80 9.72 0.85
CA ARG A 29 -4.67 10.18 2.25
C ARG A 29 -3.29 9.87 2.81
N THR A 30 -2.77 8.67 2.56
CA THR A 30 -1.40 8.29 2.96
C THR A 30 -0.38 9.24 2.35
N PHE A 31 -0.42 9.46 1.04
CA PHE A 31 0.50 10.39 0.37
C PHE A 31 0.41 11.82 0.91
N SER A 32 -0.80 12.32 1.17
CA SER A 32 -1.01 13.62 1.81
C SER A 32 -0.35 13.71 3.20
N GLY A 33 -0.42 12.65 4.00
CA GLY A 33 0.20 12.56 5.33
C GLY A 33 1.74 12.50 5.33
N PHE A 34 2.36 12.41 4.15
CA PHE A 34 3.80 12.49 3.91
C PHE A 34 4.18 13.68 3.02
N ASP A 35 3.28 14.66 2.85
CA ASP A 35 3.47 15.84 1.99
C ASP A 35 3.77 15.52 0.51
N ILE A 36 3.40 14.34 0.03
CA ILE A 36 3.49 13.95 -1.38
C ILE A 36 2.28 14.53 -2.12
N ARG A 37 2.43 15.75 -2.64
CA ARG A 37 1.29 16.54 -3.18
C ARG A 37 0.84 16.15 -4.59
N ARG A 38 1.67 15.46 -5.37
CA ARG A 38 1.37 15.09 -6.76
C ARG A 38 1.78 13.64 -7.07
N PRO A 39 1.17 12.65 -6.41
CA PRO A 39 1.40 11.25 -6.75
C PRO A 39 0.85 10.95 -8.15
N THR A 40 1.63 10.25 -8.96
CA THR A 40 1.19 9.80 -10.28
C THR A 40 0.26 8.59 -10.15
N GLY A 41 -0.44 8.24 -11.24
CA GLY A 41 -1.24 7.01 -11.27
C GLY A 41 -0.38 5.75 -11.05
N ASP A 42 0.89 5.78 -11.45
CA ASP A 42 1.85 4.70 -11.20
C ASP A 42 2.25 4.61 -9.73
N ASP A 43 2.44 5.74 -9.04
CA ASP A 43 2.74 5.75 -7.60
C ASP A 43 1.57 5.17 -6.79
N VAL A 44 0.34 5.49 -7.17
CA VAL A 44 -0.87 4.91 -6.56
C VAL A 44 -0.93 3.40 -6.81
N ARG A 45 -0.68 2.95 -8.05
CA ARG A 45 -0.63 1.52 -8.39
C ARG A 45 0.48 0.79 -7.64
N ALA A 46 1.64 1.43 -7.46
CA ALA A 46 2.77 0.85 -6.74
C ALA A 46 2.42 0.58 -5.28
N LEU A 47 1.69 1.50 -4.62
CA LEU A 47 1.23 1.27 -3.24
C LEU A 47 0.20 0.15 -3.17
N VAL A 48 -0.84 0.22 -4.01
CA VAL A 48 -1.93 -0.79 -4.02
C VAL A 48 -1.40 -2.19 -4.37
N GLY A 49 -0.41 -2.27 -5.26
CA GLY A 49 0.21 -3.53 -5.67
C GLY A 49 1.38 -4.00 -4.80
N GLY A 50 1.71 -3.29 -3.71
CA GLY A 50 2.81 -3.66 -2.82
C GLY A 50 4.20 -3.64 -3.47
N ASN A 51 4.42 -2.81 -4.50
CA ASN A 51 5.70 -2.70 -5.18
C ASN A 51 6.69 -1.86 -4.34
N VAL A 52 7.42 -2.53 -3.46
CA VAL A 52 8.35 -1.90 -2.52
C VAL A 52 9.47 -1.13 -3.21
N ASP A 53 10.00 -1.60 -4.34
CA ASP A 53 11.09 -0.91 -5.06
C ASP A 53 10.63 0.41 -5.68
N ALA A 54 9.41 0.41 -6.24
CA ALA A 54 8.78 1.62 -6.75
C ALA A 54 8.48 2.61 -5.61
N LEU A 55 8.02 2.12 -4.46
CA LEU A 55 7.80 2.95 -3.26
C LEU A 55 9.10 3.50 -2.67
N ALA A 56 10.17 2.71 -2.65
CA ALA A 56 11.50 3.17 -2.25
C ALA A 56 11.99 4.31 -3.13
N SER A 57 11.75 4.19 -4.43
CA SER A 57 12.08 5.22 -5.40
C SER A 57 11.22 6.47 -5.22
N LEU A 58 9.91 6.32 -4.97
CA LEU A 58 9.00 7.41 -4.65
C LEU A 58 9.44 8.17 -3.40
N CYS A 59 9.74 7.44 -2.31
CA CYS A 59 10.17 8.02 -1.05
C CYS A 59 11.46 8.83 -1.23
N ARG A 60 12.45 8.27 -1.94
CA ARG A 60 13.71 8.97 -2.25
C ARG A 60 13.50 10.27 -3.04
N ARG A 61 12.56 10.26 -4.00
CA ARG A 61 12.23 11.46 -4.82
C ARG A 61 11.54 12.56 -4.02
N ASN A 62 10.89 12.22 -2.90
CA ASN A 62 10.15 13.15 -2.05
C ASN A 62 10.81 13.39 -0.69
N ASP A 63 12.05 12.92 -0.49
CA ASP A 63 12.77 13.01 0.79
C ASP A 63 11.99 12.43 1.98
N VAL A 64 11.29 11.32 1.75
CA VAL A 64 10.53 10.59 2.76
C VAL A 64 11.33 9.37 3.24
N ASP A 65 11.36 9.14 4.54
CA ASP A 65 11.92 7.91 5.10
C ASP A 65 11.03 6.70 4.75
N LEU A 66 11.59 5.74 4.02
CA LEU A 66 10.88 4.55 3.55
C LEU A 66 10.35 3.70 4.70
N ARG A 67 11.09 3.57 5.81
CA ARG A 67 10.65 2.75 6.94
C ARG A 67 9.42 3.35 7.62
N SER A 68 9.44 4.67 7.84
CA SER A 68 8.32 5.44 8.36
C SER A 68 7.12 5.37 7.43
N PHE A 69 7.35 5.48 6.12
CA PHE A 69 6.33 5.28 5.09
C PHE A 69 5.66 3.92 5.22
N CYS A 70 6.41 2.82 5.12
CA CYS A 70 5.86 1.47 5.19
C CYS A 70 5.17 1.14 6.51
N ARG A 71 5.52 1.79 7.62
CA ARG A 71 4.88 1.56 8.93
C ARG A 71 3.51 2.23 9.05
N ARG A 72 3.32 3.35 8.36
CA ARG A 72 2.12 4.21 8.49
C ARG A 72 1.20 4.16 7.27
N ALA A 73 1.69 3.60 6.16
CA ALA A 73 0.98 3.51 4.89
C ALA A 73 -0.15 2.48 4.93
#